data_AF-A0A9D9L3Q4-F1
#
_entry.id   AF-A0A9D9L3Q4-F1
#
_cell.length_a   1.000
_cell.length_b   1.000
_cell.length_c   1.000
_cell.angle_alpha   90.00
_cell.angle_beta   90.00
_cell.angle_gamma   90.00
#
_symmetry.space_group_name_H-M   'P 1'
#
loop_
_entity.id
_entity.type
_entity.pdbx_description
1 polymer ?
#
loop_
_entity_poly.entity_id
_entity_poly.type
_entity_poly.pdbx_seq_one_letter_code
_entity_poly.pdbx_strand_id
1 'polypeptide(L)' 'NIYELVVDMCHSILDHEGEIPGARPEECGNYSDQDLEGAKQYIQRYVNDLIENKRFTYPE' A
#
# COMPACT_ATOMS: atom_id res chain seq x y z
N ASN A 1 -12.67 -12.16 6.40
CA ASN A 1 -11.34 -12.39 7.03
C ASN A 1 -10.52 -11.13 6.80
N ILE A 2 -9.93 -10.52 7.83
CA ILE A 2 -9.15 -9.27 7.69
C ILE A 2 -7.85 -9.52 6.91
N TYR A 3 -7.22 -10.69 7.09
CA TYR A 3 -5.97 -11.02 6.42
C TYR A 3 -6.11 -10.98 4.88
N GLU A 4 -7.09 -11.69 4.34
CA GLU A 4 -7.34 -11.71 2.89
C GLU A 4 -7.66 -10.31 2.35
N LEU A 5 -8.48 -9.53 3.07
CA LEU A 5 -8.79 -8.15 2.69
C LEU A 5 -7.55 -7.27 2.56
N VAL A 6 -6.60 -7.41 3.49
CA VAL A 6 -5.35 -6.64 3.47
C VAL A 6 -4.45 -7.09 2.32
N VAL A 7 -4.37 -8.40 2.04
CA VAL A 7 -3.60 -8.93 0.90
C VAL A 7 -4.18 -8.43 -0.42
N ASP A 8 -5.50 -8.47 -0.59
CA ASP A 8 -6.18 -7.98 -1.79
C ASP A 8 -5.97 -6.47 -2.01
N MET A 9 -5.98 -5.69 -0.92
CA MET A 9 -5.66 -4.27 -0.97
C MET A 9 -4.21 -4.04 -1.43
N CYS A 10 -3.26 -4.84 -0.95
CA CYS A 10 -1.85 -4.71 -1.36
C CYS A 10 -1.70 -4.98 -2.87
N HIS A 11 -2.34 -6.02 -3.39
CA HIS A 11 -2.34 -6.29 -4.84
C HIS A 11 -3.01 -5.16 -5.63
N SER A 12 -4.13 -4.62 -5.12
CA SER A 12 -4.79 -3.47 -5.76
C SER A 12 -3.88 -2.24 -5.86
N ILE A 13 -3.02 -1.98 -4.87
CA ILE A 13 -2.04 -0.89 -4.90
C ILE A 13 -0.92 -1.19 -5.92
N LEU A 14 -0.45 -2.44 -6.01
CA LEU A 14 0.57 -2.86 -6.98
C LEU A 14 0.08 -2.72 -8.42
N ASP A 15 -1.18 -3.09 -8.67
CA ASP A 15 -1.82 -3.05 -9.98
C ASP A 15 -2.31 -1.64 -10.37
N HIS A 16 -2.30 -0.67 -9.44
CA HIS A 16 -2.78 0.68 -9.72
C HIS A 16 -1.88 1.38 -10.72
N GLU A 17 -2.48 1.98 -11.75
CA GLU A 17 -1.79 2.75 -12.77
C GLU A 17 -2.43 4.13 -12.95
N GLY A 18 -1.64 5.08 -13.44
CA GLY A 18 -2.10 6.45 -13.70
C GLY A 18 -1.98 7.40 -12.51
N GLU A 19 -2.84 8.42 -12.47
CA GLU A 19 -2.80 9.44 -11.41
C GLU A 19 -3.20 8.85 -10.05
N ILE A 20 -2.53 9.28 -8.98
CA ILE A 20 -2.95 8.96 -7.62
C ILE A 20 -4.27 9.70 -7.35
N PRO A 21 -5.35 9.00 -6.92
CA PRO A 21 -6.61 9.65 -6.60
C PRO A 21 -6.42 10.73 -5.53
N GLY A 22 -6.91 11.95 -5.79
CA GLY A 22 -6.79 13.08 -4.87
C GLY A 22 -5.43 13.80 -4.89
N ALA A 23 -4.50 13.43 -5.78
CA ALA A 23 -3.21 14.11 -5.94
C ALA A 23 -3.32 15.44 -6.73
N ARG A 24 -4.29 16.28 -6.36
CA ARG A 24 -4.54 17.60 -6.95
C ARG A 24 -4.55 18.68 -5.88
N PRO A 25 -4.19 19.94 -6.22
CA PRO A 25 -4.14 21.04 -5.25
C PRO A 25 -5.46 21.27 -4.51
N GLU A 26 -6.60 21.02 -5.16
CA GLU A 26 -7.94 21.22 -4.60
C GLU A 26 -8.37 20.09 -3.66
N GLU A 27 -7.71 18.93 -3.72
CA GLU A 27 -8.11 17.69 -3.06
C GLU A 27 -7.13 17.26 -1.96
N CYS A 28 -5.86 17.69 -2.04
CA CYS A 28 -4.82 17.35 -1.07
C CYS A 28 -3.97 18.57 -0.68
N GLY A 29 -3.84 18.80 0.64
CA GLY A 29 -3.03 19.91 1.17
C GLY A 29 -1.53 19.80 0.89
N ASN A 30 -1.03 18.63 0.47
CA ASN A 30 0.35 18.41 0.05
C ASN A 30 0.40 17.54 -1.22
N TYR A 31 -0.35 17.95 -2.25
CA TYR A 31 -0.48 17.20 -3.51
C TYR A 31 0.85 16.97 -4.26
N SER A 32 1.86 17.82 -4.02
CA SER A 32 3.16 17.74 -4.69
C SER A 32 4.06 16.62 -4.15
N ASP A 33 3.74 16.07 -2.99
CA ASP A 33 4.54 15.05 -2.29
C ASP A 33 3.91 13.66 -2.44
N GLN A 34 3.56 13.31 -3.68
CA GLN A 34 2.91 12.05 -4.03
C GLN A 34 3.86 11.23 -4.92
N ASP A 35 4.09 9.96 -4.56
CA ASP A 35 5.03 9.07 -5.23
C ASP A 35 4.42 7.66 -5.39
N LEU A 36 3.87 7.38 -6.57
CA LEU A 36 3.25 6.09 -6.87
C LEU A 36 4.28 4.96 -6.91
N GLU A 37 5.45 5.23 -7.49
CA GLU A 37 6.50 4.22 -7.65
C GLU A 37 7.08 3.83 -6.28
N GLY A 38 7.35 4.82 -5.43
CA GLY A 38 7.74 4.59 -4.04
C GLY A 38 6.69 3.79 -3.26
N ALA A 39 5.41 4.14 -3.39
CA ALA A 39 4.32 3.40 -2.75
C ALA A 39 4.28 1.92 -3.18
N LYS A 40 4.44 1.64 -4.48
CA LYS A 40 4.52 0.27 -5.02
C LYS A 40 5.71 -0.51 -4.45
N GLN A 41 6.88 0.12 -4.34
CA GLN A 41 8.06 -0.51 -3.76
C GLN A 41 7.84 -0.89 -2.28
N TYR A 42 7.26 0.02 -1.48
CA TYR A 42 6.95 -0.26 -0.08
C TYR A 42 5.91 -1.37 0.09
N ILE A 43 4.83 -1.34 -0.70
CA ILE A 43 3.77 -2.32 -0.55
C ILE A 43 4.20 -3.71 -1.04
N GLN A 44 5.04 -3.80 -2.08
CA GLN A 44 5.62 -5.07 -2.55
C GLN A 44 6.42 -5.74 -1.42
N ARG A 45 7.25 -4.96 -0.72
CA ARG A 45 8.01 -5.47 0.42
C ARG A 45 7.09 -5.92 1.56
N TYR A 46 6.06 -5.13 1.86
CA TYR A 46 5.11 -5.44 2.93
C TYR A 46 4.33 -6.73 2.66
N VAL A 47 3.74 -6.88 1.46
CA VAL A 47 2.91 -8.05 1.13
C VAL A 47 3.74 -9.34 1.12
N ASN A 48 4.99 -9.28 0.65
CA ASN A 48 5.92 -10.41 0.70
C ASN A 48 6.17 -10.83 2.17
N ASP A 49 6.53 -9.89 3.04
CA ASP A 49 6.76 -10.20 4.47
C ASP A 49 5.51 -10.71 5.17
N LEU A 50 4.34 -10.13 4.85
CA LEU A 50 3.05 -10.52 5.41
C LEU A 50 2.68 -11.96 5.04
N ILE A 51 2.91 -12.37 3.78
CA ILE A 51 2.64 -13.73 3.29
C ILE A 51 3.63 -14.74 3.88
N GLU A 52 4.92 -14.39 3.90
CA GLU A 52 5.99 -15.28 4.34
C GLU A 52 5.97 -15.51 5.86
N ASN A 53 5.84 -14.43 6.64
CA ASN A 53 6.10 -14.49 8.08
C ASN A 53 4.84 -14.50 8.96
N LYS A 54 3.71 -13.92 8.51
CA LYS A 54 2.41 -13.93 9.22
C LYS A 54 2.50 -13.63 10.73
N ARG A 55 3.28 -12.63 11.11
CA ARG A 55 3.51 -12.24 12.51
C ARG A 55 2.31 -11.48 13.09
N PHE A 56 1.31 -12.21 13.56
CA PHE A 56 0.09 -11.64 14.16
C PHE A 56 0.08 -11.62 15.69
N THR A 57 1.13 -12.14 16.31
CA THR A 57 1.29 -12.21 17.76
C THR A 57 2.64 -11.61 18.13
N TYR A 58 2.66 -10.74 19.13
CA TYR A 58 3.91 -10.22 19.67
C TYR A 58 4.60 -11.30 20.52
N PRO A 59 5.94 -11.37 20.49
CA PRO A 59 6.69 -12.16 21.48
C PRO A 59 6.44 -11.66 22.90
N GLU A 60 6.53 -12.56 23.87
CA GLU A 60 6.62 -12.23 25.30
C GLU A 60 7.95 -11.53 25.64
#